data_AF-A0A537MRG0-F1
#
_entry.id   AF-A0A537MRG0-F1
#
_cell.length_a   1.000
_cell.length_b   1.000
_cell.length_c   1.000
_cell.angle_alpha   90.00
_cell.angle_beta   90.00
_cell.angle_gamma   90.00
#
_symmetry.space_group_name_H-M   'P 1'
#
loop_
_entity.id
_entity.type
_entity.pdbx_description
1 polymer ?
#
loop_
_entity_poly.entity_id
_entity_poly.type
_entity_poly.pdbx_seq_one_letter_code
_entity_poly.pdbx_strand_id
1 'polypeptide(L)'
;MSPRTVDRIAAVIAPTGSSFVDAGIIGAPPRPNDAGPRFYASGPQAPRFASLREFGLDVRVLDGPMSAASAMKMWYAGITKGTQAPAAAMLLAATRGGTWLKRNLSLMPPKAYRWVAEMHEIADFVGDDASAHEMYAGAAHFYEQIARDFAADKSQVSALQDFLRKGDGGS
;
A
#
# COMPACT_ATOMS: atom_id res chain seq x y z
N MET A 1 -7.50 -4.79 14.01
CA MET A 1 -8.84 -4.51 14.55
C MET A 1 -9.21 -3.12 14.08
N SER A 2 -10.49 -2.78 13.85
CA SER A 2 -10.82 -1.41 13.44
C SER A 2 -10.56 -0.44 14.61
N PRO A 3 -10.11 0.80 14.35
CA PRO A 3 -9.91 1.79 15.41
C PRO A 3 -11.14 1.98 16.30
N ARG A 4 -12.33 2.09 15.66
CA ARG A 4 -13.61 2.21 16.36
C ARG A 4 -13.91 1.04 17.30
N THR A 5 -13.49 -0.17 16.95
CA THR A 5 -13.65 -1.34 17.82
C THR A 5 -12.74 -1.25 19.04
N VAL A 6 -11.49 -0.80 18.84
CA VAL A 6 -10.53 -0.60 19.94
C VAL A 6 -11.05 0.45 20.91
N ASP A 7 -11.56 1.58 20.41
CA ASP A 7 -12.12 2.64 21.26
C ASP A 7 -13.30 2.13 22.10
N ARG A 8 -14.17 1.30 21.52
CA ARG A 8 -15.28 0.66 22.26
C ARG A 8 -14.78 -0.29 23.33
N ILE A 9 -13.73 -1.09 23.05
CA ILE A 9 -13.14 -1.99 24.04
C ILE A 9 -12.49 -1.19 25.17
N ALA A 10 -11.72 -0.15 24.83
CA ALA A 10 -11.11 0.74 25.81
C ALA A 10 -12.16 1.38 26.73
N ALA A 11 -13.28 1.83 26.16
CA ALA A 11 -14.40 2.40 26.92
C ALA A 11 -15.07 1.38 27.86
N VAL A 12 -15.15 0.10 27.48
CA VAL A 12 -15.68 -0.98 28.34
C VAL A 12 -14.71 -1.32 29.47
N ILE A 13 -13.40 -1.23 29.23
CA ILE A 13 -12.38 -1.58 30.23
C ILE A 13 -12.16 -0.44 31.23
N ALA A 14 -12.29 0.82 30.80
CA ALA A 14 -11.99 1.99 31.63
C ALA A 14 -12.68 2.00 33.02
N PRO A 15 -13.97 1.65 33.18
CA PRO A 15 -14.64 1.63 34.49
C PRO A 15 -14.07 0.59 35.47
N THR A 16 -13.35 -0.42 34.98
CA THR A 16 -12.77 -1.47 35.84
C THR A 16 -11.46 -1.04 36.51
N GLY A 17 -10.89 0.10 36.10
CA GLY A 17 -9.56 0.56 36.53
C GLY A 17 -8.40 -0.23 35.91
N SER A 18 -8.68 -1.20 35.04
CA SER A 18 -7.64 -1.97 34.36
C SER A 18 -6.92 -1.14 33.31
N SER A 19 -5.60 -1.33 33.21
CA SER A 19 -4.79 -0.73 32.15
C SER A 19 -5.12 -1.35 30.79
N PHE A 20 -5.15 -0.53 29.75
CA PHE A 20 -5.40 -0.95 28.37
C PHE A 20 -4.37 -0.35 27.41
N VAL A 21 -3.93 -1.15 26.44
CA VAL A 21 -2.99 -0.80 25.38
C VAL A 21 -3.54 -1.36 24.07
N ASP A 22 -3.60 -0.53 23.04
CA ASP A 22 -3.83 -1.01 21.67
C ASP A 22 -2.50 -1.46 21.08
N ALA A 23 -2.44 -2.71 20.60
CA ALA A 23 -1.24 -3.27 20.01
C ALA A 23 -1.53 -3.95 18.66
N GLY A 24 -0.82 -3.53 17.62
CA GLY A 24 -0.92 -4.03 16.27
C GLY A 24 0.38 -4.68 15.79
N ILE A 25 0.32 -5.97 15.46
CA ILE A 25 1.45 -6.71 14.88
C ILE A 25 1.50 -6.49 13.35
N ILE A 26 2.66 -6.08 12.82
CA ILE A 26 2.94 -5.92 11.39
C ILE A 26 4.28 -6.59 11.06
N GLY A 27 4.30 -7.42 10.02
CA GLY A 27 5.49 -8.14 9.55
C GLY A 27 5.23 -9.63 9.39
N ALA A 28 6.23 -10.33 8.86
CA ALA A 28 6.19 -11.79 8.76
C ALA A 28 6.36 -12.45 10.14
N PRO A 29 5.94 -13.72 10.30
CA PRO A 29 6.22 -14.48 11.51
C PRO A 29 7.72 -14.50 11.82
N PRO A 30 8.11 -14.63 13.11
CA PRO A 30 9.51 -14.69 13.50
C PRO A 30 10.24 -15.85 12.84
N ARG A 31 11.50 -15.63 12.50
CA ARG A 31 12.44 -16.66 12.06
C ARG A 31 13.55 -16.82 13.11
N PRO A 32 14.26 -17.96 13.16
CA PRO A 32 15.44 -18.09 14.01
C PRO A 32 16.43 -16.97 13.72
N ASN A 33 16.96 -16.31 14.76
CA ASN A 33 17.83 -15.12 14.68
C ASN A 33 17.23 -13.85 14.04
N ASP A 34 15.90 -13.72 13.98
CA ASP A 34 15.22 -12.49 13.57
C ASP A 34 14.41 -11.92 14.75
N ALA A 35 14.34 -10.59 14.88
CA ALA A 35 13.53 -9.90 15.90
C ALA A 35 12.02 -10.14 15.71
N GLY A 36 11.62 -10.73 14.58
CA GLY A 36 10.26 -11.12 14.27
C GLY A 36 9.39 -9.94 13.84
N PRO A 37 8.05 -10.08 13.89
CA PRO A 37 7.17 -9.02 13.47
C PRO A 37 7.26 -7.83 14.42
N ARG A 38 7.05 -6.64 13.90
CA ARG A 38 7.02 -5.42 14.71
C ARG A 38 5.68 -5.27 15.38
N PHE A 39 5.71 -4.98 16.68
CA PHE A 39 4.55 -4.61 17.46
C PHE A 39 4.48 -3.09 17.49
N TYR A 40 3.39 -2.52 17.02
CA TYR A 40 3.07 -1.11 17.22
C TYR A 40 2.13 -1.01 18.41
N ALA A 41 2.36 -0.08 19.33
CA ALA A 41 1.55 0.08 20.53
C ALA A 41 1.16 1.54 20.74
N SER A 42 -0.08 1.78 21.17
CA SER A 42 -0.60 3.13 21.47
C SER A 42 -1.46 3.16 22.74
N GLY A 43 -1.60 4.37 23.29
CA GLY A 43 -2.33 4.65 24.52
C GLY A 43 -1.41 4.92 25.72
N PRO A 44 -1.98 5.42 26.84
CA PRO A 44 -1.18 5.92 27.98
C PRO A 44 -0.25 4.87 28.61
N GLN A 45 -0.60 3.59 28.48
CA GLN A 45 0.15 2.49 29.06
C GLN A 45 1.08 1.79 28.05
N ALA A 46 1.18 2.29 26.81
CA ALA A 46 2.05 1.74 25.77
C ALA A 46 3.55 1.72 26.15
N PRO A 47 4.11 2.69 26.92
CA PRO A 47 5.49 2.59 27.39
C PRO A 47 5.74 1.36 28.28
N ARG A 48 4.73 0.95 29.06
CA ARG A 48 4.79 -0.26 29.87
C ARG A 48 4.81 -1.53 29.01
N PHE A 49 4.10 -1.54 27.89
CA PHE A 49 4.17 -2.63 26.91
C PHE A 49 5.52 -2.65 26.17
N ALA A 50 6.15 -1.49 25.99
CA ALA A 50 7.45 -1.38 25.33
C ALA A 50 8.62 -1.98 26.13
N SER A 51 8.47 -2.23 27.44
CA SER A 51 9.50 -2.94 28.22
C SER A 51 9.69 -4.38 27.74
N LEU A 52 8.72 -4.96 27.00
CA LEU A 52 8.86 -6.28 26.38
C LEU A 52 9.99 -6.36 25.35
N ARG A 53 10.55 -5.22 24.93
CA ARG A 53 11.80 -5.15 24.14
C ARG A 53 12.96 -5.85 24.83
N GLU A 54 13.04 -5.80 26.15
CA GLU A 54 14.07 -6.48 26.95
C GLU A 54 14.01 -8.00 26.81
N PHE A 55 12.86 -8.53 26.39
CA PHE A 55 12.62 -9.95 26.19
C PHE A 55 12.63 -10.34 24.69
N GLY A 56 13.16 -9.46 23.83
CA GLY A 56 13.40 -9.74 22.41
C GLY A 56 12.29 -9.35 21.44
N LEU A 57 11.23 -8.65 21.88
CA LEU A 57 10.21 -8.13 20.96
C LEU A 57 10.62 -6.78 20.33
N ASP A 58 10.43 -6.61 19.02
CA ASP A 58 10.51 -5.27 18.40
C ASP A 58 9.19 -4.52 18.62
N VAL A 59 9.10 -3.75 19.71
CA VAL A 59 7.94 -2.90 20.01
C VAL A 59 8.21 -1.46 19.55
N ARG A 60 7.22 -0.76 19.00
CA ARG A 60 7.26 0.65 18.59
C ARG A 60 6.07 1.37 19.21
N VAL A 61 6.32 2.32 20.10
CA VAL A 61 5.26 3.16 20.66
C VAL A 61 4.91 4.24 19.64
N LEU A 62 3.63 4.38 19.37
CA LEU A 62 3.08 5.43 18.52
C LEU A 62 2.49 6.53 19.40
N ASP A 63 2.88 7.76 19.10
CA ASP A 63 2.20 8.94 19.63
C ASP A 63 0.85 9.10 18.93
N GLY A 64 -0.19 9.42 19.69
CA GLY A 64 -1.53 9.64 19.16
C GLY A 64 -2.65 9.04 20.01
N PRO A 65 -3.87 8.95 19.44
CA PRO A 65 -5.04 8.44 20.15
C PRO A 65 -4.86 6.95 20.52
N MET A 66 -5.70 6.47 21.44
CA MET A 66 -5.68 5.07 21.92
C MET A 66 -5.60 4.06 20.77
N SER A 67 -6.36 4.27 19.70
CA SER A 67 -6.48 3.36 18.56
C SER A 67 -5.41 3.51 17.45
N ALA A 68 -4.33 4.27 17.67
CA ALA A 68 -3.36 4.60 16.63
C ALA A 68 -2.62 3.37 16.08
N ALA A 69 -2.27 2.38 16.92
CA ALA A 69 -1.63 1.14 16.50
C ALA A 69 -2.54 0.31 15.59
N SER A 70 -3.82 0.22 15.93
CA SER A 70 -4.82 -0.43 15.09
C SER A 70 -5.07 0.33 13.80
N ALA A 71 -5.07 1.67 13.81
CA ALA A 71 -5.17 2.48 12.59
C ALA A 71 -3.96 2.23 11.65
N MET A 72 -2.74 2.27 12.19
CA MET A 72 -1.50 1.97 11.46
C MET A 72 -1.55 0.57 10.82
N LYS A 73 -1.94 -0.44 11.61
CA LYS A 73 -2.08 -1.82 11.11
C LYS A 73 -3.14 -1.92 10.02
N MET A 74 -4.27 -1.23 10.17
CA MET A 74 -5.35 -1.25 9.18
C MET A 74 -4.93 -0.56 7.88
N TRP A 75 -4.24 0.58 7.95
CA TRP A 75 -3.67 1.27 6.79
C TRP A 75 -2.63 0.40 6.06
N TYR A 76 -1.66 -0.16 6.79
CA TYR A 76 -0.65 -1.06 6.21
C TYR A 76 -1.28 -2.28 5.53
N ALA A 77 -2.25 -2.91 6.18
CA ALA A 77 -2.98 -4.04 5.61
C ALA A 77 -3.83 -3.63 4.40
N GLY A 78 -4.44 -2.44 4.44
CA GLY A 78 -5.23 -1.87 3.35
C GLY A 78 -4.39 -1.63 2.11
N ILE A 79 -3.20 -1.03 2.24
CA ILE A 79 -2.27 -0.82 1.12
C ILE A 79 -1.78 -2.16 0.58
N THR A 80 -1.18 -2.99 1.43
CA THR A 80 -0.52 -4.23 0.98
C THR A 80 -1.52 -5.20 0.35
N LYS A 81 -2.65 -5.47 1.00
CA LYS A 81 -3.64 -6.42 0.48
C LYS A 81 -4.54 -5.77 -0.57
N GLY A 82 -4.86 -4.49 -0.43
CA GLY A 82 -5.70 -3.75 -1.40
C GLY A 82 -5.02 -3.50 -2.73
N THR A 83 -3.69 -3.54 -2.80
CA THR A 83 -2.94 -3.52 -4.08
C THR A 83 -2.72 -4.92 -4.64
N GLN A 84 -2.39 -5.91 -3.79
CA GLN A 84 -2.17 -7.30 -4.21
C GLN A 84 -3.46 -7.97 -4.71
N ALA A 85 -4.61 -7.72 -4.10
CA ALA A 85 -5.87 -8.35 -4.46
C ALA A 85 -6.36 -8.02 -5.89
N PRO A 86 -6.44 -6.75 -6.34
CA PRO A 86 -6.82 -6.45 -7.71
C PRO A 86 -5.76 -6.92 -8.71
N ALA A 87 -4.46 -6.83 -8.39
CA ALA A 87 -3.41 -7.38 -9.24
C ALA A 87 -3.56 -8.92 -9.40
N ALA A 88 -3.80 -9.64 -8.31
CA ALA A 88 -4.05 -11.08 -8.33
C ALA A 88 -5.36 -11.41 -9.06
N ALA A 89 -6.42 -10.64 -8.88
CA ALA A 89 -7.69 -10.82 -9.59
C ALA A 89 -7.53 -10.61 -11.10
N MET A 90 -6.80 -9.57 -11.51
CA MET A 90 -6.47 -9.33 -12.92
C MET A 90 -5.54 -10.39 -13.47
N LEU A 91 -4.58 -10.90 -12.68
CA LEU A 91 -3.70 -12.00 -13.10
C LEU A 91 -4.44 -13.34 -13.18
N LEU A 92 -5.42 -13.61 -12.32
CA LEU A 92 -6.28 -14.79 -12.38
C LEU A 92 -7.33 -14.69 -13.50
N ALA A 93 -7.78 -13.47 -13.82
CA ALA A 93 -8.51 -13.19 -15.05
C ALA A 93 -7.58 -13.35 -16.27
N ALA A 94 -6.29 -13.03 -16.13
CA ALA A 94 -5.27 -13.14 -17.17
C ALA A 94 -4.68 -14.54 -17.36
N THR A 95 -4.73 -15.43 -16.38
CA THR A 95 -4.56 -16.87 -16.65
C THR A 95 -5.70 -17.40 -17.53
N ARG A 96 -6.75 -16.57 -17.77
CA ARG A 96 -7.74 -16.69 -18.84
C ARG A 96 -7.69 -15.53 -19.90
N GLY A 97 -6.72 -14.62 -19.85
CA GLY A 97 -6.74 -13.34 -20.57
C GLY A 97 -5.45 -12.48 -20.56
N GLY A 98 -4.26 -13.05 -20.37
CA GLY A 98 -2.98 -12.32 -20.27
C GLY A 98 -2.61 -11.55 -21.54
N THR A 99 -3.26 -11.90 -22.64
CA THR A 99 -3.26 -11.16 -23.89
C THR A 99 -3.88 -9.76 -23.76
N TRP A 100 -4.88 -9.53 -22.89
CA TRP A 100 -5.53 -8.22 -22.76
C TRP A 100 -4.67 -7.20 -22.04
N LEU A 101 -4.06 -7.53 -20.89
CA LEU A 101 -3.19 -6.60 -20.16
C LEU A 101 -1.91 -6.32 -20.95
N LYS A 102 -1.29 -7.36 -21.54
CA LYS A 102 -0.17 -7.19 -22.48
C LYS A 102 -0.58 -6.29 -23.64
N ARG A 103 -1.75 -6.52 -24.26
CA ARG A 103 -2.27 -5.67 -25.35
C ARG A 103 -2.51 -4.23 -24.90
N ASN A 104 -3.06 -3.98 -23.73
CA ASN A 104 -3.28 -2.61 -23.24
C ASN A 104 -1.96 -1.90 -22.94
N LEU A 105 -0.99 -2.59 -22.31
CA LEU A 105 0.35 -2.06 -22.10
C LEU A 105 1.11 -1.83 -23.41
N SER A 106 0.91 -2.67 -24.43
CA SER A 106 1.48 -2.45 -25.77
C SER A 106 0.79 -1.34 -26.56
N LEU A 107 -0.51 -1.11 -26.35
CA LEU A 107 -1.30 -0.07 -27.02
C LEU A 107 -1.27 1.29 -26.30
N MET A 108 -0.76 1.33 -25.07
CA MET A 108 -0.69 2.54 -24.23
C MET A 108 0.30 3.59 -24.76
N PRO A 109 1.56 3.27 -25.14
CA PRO A 109 2.56 4.29 -25.49
C PRO A 109 2.11 5.34 -26.53
N PRO A 110 1.45 4.98 -27.65
CA PRO A 110 0.96 5.98 -28.61
C PRO A 110 -0.24 6.81 -28.10
N LYS A 111 -0.86 6.41 -27.00
CA LYS A 111 -2.05 7.06 -26.41
C LYS A 111 -1.74 7.79 -25.10
N ALA A 112 -0.53 7.61 -24.55
CA ALA A 112 -0.16 8.12 -23.22
C ALA A 112 -0.44 9.62 -23.07
N TYR A 113 -0.20 10.43 -24.11
CA TYR A 113 -0.48 11.87 -24.08
C TYR A 113 -1.96 12.21 -23.81
N ARG A 114 -2.92 11.37 -24.25
CA ARG A 114 -4.36 11.59 -24.02
C ARG A 114 -4.73 11.42 -22.56
N TRP A 115 -4.04 10.51 -21.87
CA TRP A 115 -4.32 10.19 -20.49
C TRP A 115 -3.67 11.17 -19.51
N VAL A 116 -2.74 12.02 -19.96
CA VAL A 116 -2.17 13.10 -19.13
C VAL A 116 -3.27 14.07 -18.67
N ALA A 117 -4.09 14.56 -19.61
CA ALA A 117 -5.20 15.46 -19.30
C ALA A 117 -6.25 14.80 -18.41
N GLU A 118 -6.62 13.55 -18.71
CA GLU A 118 -7.57 12.77 -17.90
C GLU A 118 -7.07 12.54 -16.46
N MET A 119 -5.78 12.28 -16.27
CA MET A 119 -5.20 12.11 -14.92
C MET A 119 -5.15 13.43 -14.14
N HIS A 120 -4.90 14.57 -14.81
CA HIS A 120 -5.00 15.88 -14.17
C HIS A 120 -6.44 16.22 -13.78
N GLU A 121 -7.43 15.93 -14.63
CA GLU A 121 -8.86 16.11 -14.27
C GLU A 121 -9.28 15.23 -13.09
N ILE A 122 -8.75 14.00 -12.99
CA ILE A 122 -8.99 13.12 -11.83
C ILE A 122 -8.27 13.68 -10.58
N ALA A 123 -7.03 14.18 -10.72
CA ALA A 123 -6.30 14.82 -9.63
C ALA A 123 -7.07 16.04 -9.09
N ASP A 124 -7.64 16.86 -9.96
CA ASP A 124 -8.45 18.01 -9.56
C ASP A 124 -9.80 17.58 -8.95
N PHE A 125 -10.42 16.51 -9.47
CA PHE A 125 -11.68 15.98 -8.96
C PHE A 125 -11.57 15.41 -7.53
N VAL A 126 -10.43 14.81 -7.16
CA VAL A 126 -10.24 14.29 -5.79
C VAL A 126 -10.09 15.40 -4.73
N GLY A 127 -10.00 16.66 -5.15
CA GLY A 127 -10.18 17.84 -4.30
C GLY A 127 -9.15 17.92 -3.16
N ASP A 128 -9.63 18.13 -1.93
CA ASP A 128 -8.80 18.43 -0.75
C ASP A 128 -7.99 17.23 -0.21
N ASP A 129 -8.12 16.03 -0.80
CA ASP A 129 -7.26 14.89 -0.47
C ASP A 129 -5.90 15.04 -1.18
N ALA A 130 -4.98 15.73 -0.51
CA ALA A 130 -3.63 16.00 -1.03
C ALA A 130 -2.87 14.73 -1.44
N SER A 131 -3.08 13.60 -0.73
CA SER A 131 -2.41 12.34 -1.06
C SER A 131 -2.98 11.69 -2.31
N ALA A 132 -4.30 11.70 -2.47
CA ALA A 132 -4.94 11.23 -3.69
C ALA A 132 -4.57 12.12 -4.88
N HIS A 133 -4.58 13.43 -4.70
CA HIS A 133 -4.17 14.41 -5.72
C HIS A 133 -2.73 14.14 -6.19
N GLU A 134 -1.77 14.00 -5.28
CA GLU A 134 -0.38 13.69 -5.61
C GLU A 134 -0.21 12.36 -6.35
N MET A 135 -1.01 11.33 -6.00
CA MET A 135 -0.97 10.04 -6.72
C MET A 135 -1.40 10.19 -8.18
N TYR A 136 -2.49 10.92 -8.46
CA TYR A 136 -2.99 11.11 -9.81
C TYR A 136 -2.13 12.11 -10.62
N ALA A 137 -1.59 13.15 -9.98
CA ALA A 137 -0.61 14.03 -10.58
C ALA A 137 0.70 13.27 -10.93
N GLY A 138 1.16 12.39 -10.04
CA GLY A 138 2.29 11.50 -10.30
C GLY A 138 2.03 10.54 -11.46
N ALA A 139 0.81 10.01 -11.58
CA ALA A 139 0.40 9.19 -12.72
C ALA A 139 0.38 10.01 -14.03
N ALA A 140 -0.06 11.27 -14.00
CA ALA A 140 0.00 12.17 -15.15
C ALA A 140 1.46 12.41 -15.60
N HIS A 141 2.37 12.68 -14.67
CA HIS A 141 3.80 12.83 -14.97
C HIS A 141 4.42 11.55 -15.57
N PHE A 142 4.02 10.38 -15.07
CA PHE A 142 4.47 9.10 -15.65
C PHE A 142 3.98 8.93 -17.09
N TYR A 143 2.70 9.22 -17.38
CA TYR A 143 2.20 9.18 -18.76
C TYR A 143 2.86 10.22 -19.66
N GLU A 144 3.18 11.40 -19.13
CA GLU A 144 3.91 12.42 -19.87
C GLU A 144 5.34 11.95 -20.19
N GLN A 145 6.03 11.30 -19.24
CA GLN A 145 7.34 10.70 -19.47
C GLN A 145 7.30 9.63 -20.57
N ILE A 146 6.30 8.74 -20.54
CA ILE A 146 6.12 7.72 -21.59
C ILE A 146 5.77 8.36 -22.94
N ALA A 147 4.94 9.39 -22.96
CA ALA A 147 4.61 10.11 -24.19
C ALA A 147 5.83 10.81 -24.80
N ARG A 148 6.67 11.43 -23.97
CA ARG A 148 7.94 12.06 -24.37
C ARG A 148 8.93 11.03 -24.91
N ASP A 149 9.13 9.92 -24.20
CA ASP A 149 9.98 8.81 -24.66
C ASP A 149 9.47 8.26 -26.00
N PHE A 150 8.15 8.05 -26.13
CA PHE A 150 7.55 7.55 -27.37
C PHE A 150 7.73 8.48 -28.57
N ALA A 151 7.75 9.80 -28.34
CA ALA A 151 7.98 10.82 -29.37
C ALA A 151 9.47 11.02 -29.71
N ALA A 152 10.37 10.58 -28.82
CA ALA A 152 11.82 10.67 -28.98
C ALA A 152 12.40 9.33 -29.49
N ASP A 153 13.37 8.76 -28.76
CA ASP A 153 14.09 7.55 -29.16
C ASP A 153 13.41 6.23 -28.76
N LYS A 154 12.32 6.30 -27.99
CA LYS A 154 11.54 5.14 -27.52
C LYS A 154 12.35 4.17 -26.66
N SER A 155 13.41 4.63 -26.00
CA SER A 155 14.31 3.75 -25.24
C SER A 155 13.58 3.01 -24.10
N GLN A 156 12.74 3.71 -23.33
CA GLN A 156 11.97 3.10 -22.23
C GLN A 156 10.80 2.27 -22.75
N VAL A 157 10.11 2.74 -23.79
CA VAL A 157 9.03 1.99 -24.43
C VAL A 157 9.55 0.69 -25.04
N SER A 158 10.73 0.70 -25.66
CA SER A 158 11.35 -0.50 -26.24
C SER A 158 11.75 -1.50 -25.16
N ALA A 159 12.33 -1.03 -24.05
CA ALA A 159 12.66 -1.87 -22.90
C ALA A 159 11.40 -2.52 -22.28
N LEU A 160 10.29 -1.76 -22.19
CA LEU A 160 9.00 -2.28 -21.73
C LEU A 160 8.45 -3.35 -22.69
N GLN A 161 8.50 -3.11 -24.00
CA GLN A 161 8.08 -4.07 -25.01
C GLN A 161 8.91 -5.36 -24.99
N ASP A 162 10.22 -5.24 -24.80
CA ASP A 162 11.13 -6.39 -24.68
C ASP A 162 10.85 -7.24 -23.44
N PHE A 163 10.54 -6.60 -22.32
CA PHE A 163 10.12 -7.28 -21.10
C PHE A 163 8.80 -8.05 -21.31
N LEU A 164 7.80 -7.41 -21.93
CA LEU A 164 6.50 -8.03 -22.21
C LEU A 164 6.60 -9.23 -23.14
N ARG A 165 7.54 -9.20 -24.10
CA ARG A 165 7.84 -10.28 -25.05
C ARG A 165 8.59 -11.45 -24.40
N LYS A 166 9.49 -11.21 -23.44
CA LYS A 166 10.21 -12.28 -22.71
C LYS A 166 9.30 -13.11 -21.80
N GLY A 167 8.18 -12.54 -21.34
CA GLY A 167 7.17 -13.24 -20.55
C GLY A 167 6.27 -14.22 -21.31
N ASP A 168 6.52 -14.49 -22.60
CA ASP A 168 5.80 -15.50 -23.42
C ASP A 168 6.59 -16.82 -23.60
N GLY A 169 7.82 -16.92 -23.06
CA GLY A 169 8.73 -18.07 -23.25
C GLY A 169 8.72 -19.12 -22.13
N GLY A 170 7.71 -19.16 -21.28
CA GLY A 170 7.60 -20.16 -20.20
C GLY A 170 6.86 -21.42 -20.66
N SER A 171 7.62 -22.36 -21.24
CA SER A 171 7.29 -23.80 -21.25
C SER A 171 7.61 -24.42 -19.89
#